data_AF-A0A653BN56-F1
#
_entry.id   AF-A0A653BN56-F1
#
_cell.length_a   1.000
_cell.length_b   1.000
_cell.length_c   1.000
_cell.angle_alpha   90.00
_cell.angle_beta   90.00
_cell.angle_gamma   90.00
#
_symmetry.space_group_name_H-M   'P 1'
#
loop_
_entity.id
_entity.type
_entity.pdbx_description
1 polymer ?
#
loop_
_entity_poly.entity_id
_entity_poly.type
_entity_poly.pdbx_seq_one_letter_code
_entity_poly.pdbx_strand_id
1 'polypeptide(L)' 'MCGEPPSFKCTKCNERVQCLNCGKEYVTFAVLQRHLTYECGRSPTFSCPFCQKMFKRRDSMKRHVLLLHKQLRE' A
#
# COMPACT_ATOMS: atom_id res chain seq x y z
N MET A 1 -23.78 -2.67 8.55
CA MET A 1 -24.60 -2.34 7.36
C MET A 1 -23.65 -1.80 6.31
N CYS A 2 -23.22 -2.65 5.38
CA CYS A 2 -22.31 -2.24 4.32
C CYS A 2 -23.20 -1.74 3.18
N GLY A 3 -23.36 -0.42 3.13
CA GLY A 3 -24.04 0.28 2.05
C GLY A 3 -23.36 -0.01 0.71
N GLU A 4 -24.16 0.06 -0.33
CA GLU A 4 -23.98 -0.49 -1.67
C GLU A 4 -22.63 -0.16 -2.34
N PRO A 5 -22.12 -1.05 -3.21
CA PRO A 5 -21.01 -0.73 -4.09
C PRO A 5 -21.48 0.30 -5.14
N PRO A 6 -20.79 1.44 -5.33
CA PRO A 6 -21.13 2.33 -6.42
C PRO A 6 -20.83 1.62 -7.75
N SER A 7 -21.88 1.32 -8.50
CA SER A 7 -21.83 0.72 -9.83
C SER A 7 -21.23 1.72 -10.83
N PHE A 8 -19.91 1.84 -10.88
CA PHE A 8 -19.22 2.55 -11.95
C PHE A 8 -18.99 1.60 -13.13
N LYS A 9 -19.94 1.56 -14.06
CA LYS A 9 -19.69 1.08 -15.42
C LYS A 9 -18.97 2.19 -16.19
N CYS A 10 -17.66 2.05 -16.41
CA CYS A 10 -16.97 2.83 -17.43
C CYS A 10 -16.04 1.92 -18.23
N THR A 11 -16.42 1.68 -19.50
CA THR A 11 -15.81 0.69 -20.40
C THR A 11 -14.52 1.20 -21.08
N LYS A 12 -14.10 2.44 -20.85
CA LYS A 12 -12.79 2.96 -21.29
C LYS A 12 -12.54 4.32 -20.65
N CYS A 13 -11.77 4.36 -19.58
CA CYS A 13 -11.10 5.58 -19.16
C CYS A 13 -9.83 5.19 -18.40
N ASN A 14 -8.71 5.82 -18.74
CA ASN A 14 -7.45 5.73 -18.01
C ASN A 14 -7.57 6.53 -16.68
N GLU A 15 -8.64 6.27 -15.94
CA GLU A 15 -9.07 7.04 -14.80
C GLU A 15 -8.47 6.42 -13.55
N ARG A 16 -7.60 7.18 -12.88
CA ARG A 16 -7.00 6.75 -11.64
C ARG A 16 -8.09 6.68 -10.57
N VAL A 17 -8.14 5.56 -9.86
CA VAL A 17 -9.08 5.35 -8.77
C VAL A 17 -8.45 5.80 -7.45
N GLN A 18 -9.12 6.72 -6.76
CA GLN A 18 -8.61 7.33 -5.54
C GLN A 18 -9.19 6.66 -4.29
N CYS A 19 -8.35 6.43 -3.30
CA CYS A 19 -8.77 6.04 -1.97
C CYS A 19 -9.35 7.24 -1.22
N LEU A 20 -10.64 7.20 -0.89
CA LEU A 20 -11.30 8.28 -0.14
C LEU A 20 -10.79 8.43 1.31
N ASN A 21 -10.17 7.40 1.86
CA ASN A 21 -9.70 7.40 3.25
C ASN A 21 -8.25 7.92 3.43
N CYS A 22 -7.44 7.94 2.37
CA CYS A 22 -6.07 8.48 2.45
C CYS A 22 -5.63 9.32 1.24
N GLY A 23 -6.52 9.53 0.27
CA GLY A 23 -6.29 10.34 -0.92
C GLY A 23 -5.39 9.72 -1.98
N LYS A 24 -4.85 8.50 -1.79
CA LYS A 24 -3.94 7.87 -2.76
C LYS A 24 -4.65 7.39 -4.02
N GLU A 25 -4.05 7.67 -5.17
CA GLU A 25 -4.53 7.28 -6.48
C GLU A 25 -3.86 6.00 -6.99
N TYR A 26 -4.63 5.15 -7.65
CA TYR A 26 -4.16 3.89 -8.23
C TYR A 26 -4.63 3.75 -9.67
N VAL A 27 -3.82 3.07 -10.47
CA VAL A 27 -4.10 2.85 -11.89
C VAL A 27 -5.28 1.91 -12.15
N THR A 28 -5.64 1.08 -11.16
CA THR A 28 -6.75 0.12 -11.29
C THR A 28 -7.46 -0.13 -9.96
N PHE A 29 -8.74 -0.49 -10.05
CA PHE A 29 -9.56 -0.86 -8.89
C PHE A 29 -8.98 -2.04 -8.11
N ALA A 30 -8.41 -3.04 -8.77
CA ALA A 30 -7.78 -4.19 -8.09
C ALA A 30 -6.62 -3.76 -7.18
N VAL A 31 -5.80 -2.78 -7.60
CA VAL A 31 -4.71 -2.25 -6.78
C VAL A 31 -5.26 -1.41 -5.64
N LEU A 32 -6.29 -0.60 -5.88
CA LEU A 32 -6.99 0.16 -4.83
C LEU A 32 -7.62 -0.77 -3.80
N GLN A 33 -8.30 -1.85 -4.20
CA GLN A 33 -8.87 -2.86 -3.31
C GLN A 33 -7.79 -3.45 -2.41
N ARG A 34 -6.67 -3.91 -2.97
CA ARG A 34 -5.54 -4.41 -2.17
C ARG A 34 -5.01 -3.34 -1.21
N HIS A 35 -4.92 -2.09 -1.66
CA HIS A 35 -4.55 -0.99 -0.78
C HIS A 35 -5.55 -0.83 0.39
N LEU A 36 -6.86 -0.81 0.11
CA LEU A 36 -7.90 -0.68 1.12
C LEU A 36 -7.84 -1.81 2.15
N THR A 37 -7.63 -3.05 1.71
CA THR A 37 -7.58 -4.22 2.61
C THR A 37 -6.33 -4.26 3.48
N TYR A 38 -5.17 -3.86 2.93
CA TYR A 38 -3.88 -4.13 3.59
C TYR A 38 -3.09 -2.91 4.04
N GLU A 39 -3.33 -1.73 3.46
CA GLU A 39 -2.48 -0.55 3.65
C GLU A 39 -3.23 0.70 4.09
N CYS A 40 -4.52 0.81 3.76
CA CYS A 40 -5.36 1.94 4.13
C CYS A 40 -5.80 1.81 5.58
N GLY A 41 -5.59 2.86 6.38
CA GLY A 41 -5.88 2.82 7.81
C GLY A 41 -4.94 1.92 8.64
N ARG A 42 -4.00 1.20 8.02
CA ARG A 42 -2.94 0.48 8.75
C ARG A 42 -1.71 1.36 8.94
N SER A 43 -1.30 1.50 10.19
CA SER A 43 -0.02 2.08 10.57
C SER A 43 1.11 1.16 10.12
N PRO A 44 2.30 1.71 9.81
CA PRO A 44 3.44 0.90 9.44
C PRO A 44 3.89 0.06 10.64
N THR A 45 3.61 -1.23 10.62
CA THR A 45 3.92 -2.16 11.73
C THR A 45 5.32 -2.75 11.65
N PHE A 46 5.97 -2.67 10.49
CA PHE A 46 7.30 -3.27 10.30
C PHE A 46 8.38 -2.19 10.45
N SER A 47 9.03 -2.14 11.62
CA SER A 47 10.21 -1.30 11.80
C SER A 47 11.45 -1.96 11.20
N CYS A 48 12.37 -1.14 10.70
CA CYS A 48 13.71 -1.59 10.39
C CYS A 48 14.47 -1.86 11.71
N PRO A 49 15.20 -2.97 11.84
CA PRO A 49 16.02 -3.22 13.04
C PRO A 49 17.27 -2.32 13.11
N PHE A 50 17.66 -1.68 12.01
CA PHE A 50 18.89 -0.88 11.93
C PHE A 50 18.64 0.64 11.89
N CYS A 51 17.39 1.06 11.73
CA CYS A 51 17.01 2.48 11.77
C CYS A 51 15.54 2.64 12.18
N GLN A 52 15.13 3.86 12.52
CA GLN A 52 13.77 4.16 12.98
C GLN A 52 12.72 4.20 11.84
N LYS A 53 13.04 3.67 10.66
CA LYS A 53 12.14 3.71 9.50
C LYS A 53 11.10 2.62 9.60
N MET A 54 9.82 3.01 9.50
CA MET A 54 8.68 2.10 9.57
C MET A 54 8.06 1.87 8.20
N PHE A 55 7.65 0.62 7.94
CA PHE A 55 7.07 0.18 6.68
C PHE A 55 5.72 -0.49 6.91
N LYS A 56 4.81 -0.31 5.94
CA LYS A 56 3.49 -0.96 5.92
C LYS A 56 3.52 -2.42 5.48
N ARG A 57 4.60 -2.84 4.84
CA ARG A 57 4.78 -4.20 4.29
C ARG A 57 6.14 -4.76 4.64
N ARG A 58 6.18 -6.06 4.94
CA ARG A 58 7.40 -6.80 5.31
C ARG A 58 8.42 -6.80 4.18
N ASP A 59 7.97 -7.06 2.96
CA ASP A 59 8.79 -7.10 1.74
C ASP A 59 9.44 -5.75 1.44
N SER A 60 8.73 -4.64 1.66
CA SER A 60 9.29 -3.30 1.55
C SER A 60 10.41 -3.05 2.57
N MET A 61 10.22 -3.47 3.83
CA MET A 61 11.26 -3.38 4.87
C MET A 61 12.47 -4.26 4.52
N LYS A 62 12.26 -5.52 4.11
CA LYS A 62 13.34 -6.44 3.71
C LYS A 62 14.18 -5.87 2.57
N ARG A 63 13.55 -5.30 1.54
CA ARG A 63 14.26 -4.65 0.43
C ARG A 63 15.02 -3.42 0.91
N HIS A 64 14.44 -2.62 1.81
CA HIS A 64 15.13 -1.49 2.40
C HIS A 64 16.38 -1.92 3.18
N VAL A 65 16.27 -2.95 4.03
CA VAL A 65 17.41 -3.53 4.75
C VAL A 65 18.45 -4.06 3.78
N LEU A 66 18.05 -4.80 2.75
CA LEU A 66 18.98 -5.35 1.76
C LEU A 66 19.72 -4.26 0.96
N LEU A 67 19.11 -3.11 0.70
CA LEU A 67 19.74 -2.05 -0.11
C LEU A 67 20.51 -1.05 0.74
N LEU A 68 19.98 -0.64 1.89
CA LEU A 68 20.54 0.42 2.73
C LEU A 68 21.31 -0.10 3.95
N HIS A 69 21.02 -1.32 4.39
CA HIS A 69 21.72 -2.00 5.49
C HIS A 69 22.38 -3.29 4.97
N LYS A 70 22.81 -3.27 3.71
CA LYS A 70 23.39 -4.38 2.92
C LYS A 70 24.63 -5.03 3.56
N GLN A 71 25.13 -4.46 4.66
CA GLN A 71 26.34 -4.86 5.37
C GLN A 71 26.11 -5.95 6.44
N LEU A 72 24.97 -6.65 6.44
CA LEU A 72 24.68 -7.70 7.42
C LEU A 72 24.20 -8.99 6.74
N ARG A 73 25.09 -9.52 5.89
CA ARG A 73 25.17 -10.96 5.63
C ARG A 73 26.51 -11.43 6.15
N GLU A 74 26.55 -11.74 7.43
CA GLU A 74 27.51 -12.68 8.00
C GLU A 74 26.73 -13.93 8.40
#